data_AF-A0A9P4HK86-F1
#
_entry.id   AF-A0A9P4HK86-F1
#
_cell.length_a   1.000
_cell.length_b   1.000
_cell.length_c   1.000
_cell.angle_alpha   90.00
_cell.angle_beta   90.00
_cell.angle_gamma   90.00
#
_symmetry.space_group_name_H-M   'P 1'
#
loop_
_entity.id
_entity.type
_entity.pdbx_description
1 polymer ?
#
loop_
_entity_poly.entity_id
_entity_poly.type
_entity_poly.pdbx_seq_one_letter_code
_entity_poly.pdbx_strand_id
1 'polypeptide(L)'
;MRILTRCNIYLTDAASNFRIPQLQQLYDLVAARPTDERTLQQACQSLDVDIISLDLSRRFEKHFKFPMLGMAISRGIKIELCYSQGLLSSDPLAKRNLISNATQLIRATRGRGLIFSSEAKSVLGMRAPSDVINLASVWGLGTEKGKDGLTKEPRSLVEYARLKRQSYKGVVDIVYGGEKPKPAAKASQEGQEMATKTGKKRPGDSLVGTPALQSDKEAPVSKTQQKKNKKAKMDAAAKESLAERITVPS
;
A
#
# COMPACT_ATOMS: atom_id res chain seq x y z
N MET A 1 -0.17 -12.71 11.79
CA MET A 1 -0.40 -13.03 10.36
C MET A 1 -1.63 -12.26 9.89
N ARG A 2 -1.56 -11.54 8.77
CA ARG A 2 -2.72 -10.84 8.18
C ARG A 2 -3.11 -11.59 6.91
N ILE A 3 -4.36 -11.98 6.80
CA ILE A 3 -4.92 -12.65 5.63
C ILE A 3 -5.75 -11.62 4.87
N LEU A 4 -5.54 -11.54 3.55
CA LEU A 4 -6.27 -10.66 2.65
C LEU A 4 -7.09 -11.49 1.67
N THR A 5 -8.21 -10.95 1.25
CA THR A 5 -9.10 -11.54 0.26
C THR A 5 -8.81 -10.96 -1.12
N ARG A 6 -8.65 -11.84 -2.10
CA ARG A 6 -8.39 -11.44 -3.49
C ARG A 6 -9.40 -12.09 -4.43
N CYS A 7 -9.99 -11.30 -5.32
CA CYS A 7 -10.79 -11.80 -6.44
C CYS A 7 -9.94 -11.84 -7.72
N ASN A 8 -9.95 -12.95 -8.45
CA ASN A 8 -9.29 -13.09 -9.75
C ASN A 8 -10.34 -13.27 -10.85
N ILE A 9 -10.41 -12.33 -11.79
CA ILE A 9 -11.41 -12.29 -12.85
C ILE A 9 -10.76 -12.68 -14.16
N TYR A 10 -11.25 -13.74 -14.80
CA TYR A 10 -10.82 -14.10 -16.16
C TYR A 10 -11.46 -13.14 -17.15
N LEU A 11 -10.63 -12.40 -17.89
CA LEU A 11 -11.11 -11.50 -18.93
C LEU A 11 -11.20 -12.28 -20.23
N THR A 12 -12.42 -12.66 -20.60
CA THR A 12 -12.72 -13.27 -21.91
C THR A 12 -13.42 -12.29 -22.85
N ASP A 13 -14.19 -11.35 -22.30
CA ASP A 13 -14.90 -10.30 -23.06
C ASP A 13 -15.02 -9.00 -22.24
N ALA A 14 -15.26 -7.88 -22.92
CA ALA A 14 -15.44 -6.58 -22.31
C ALA A 14 -16.75 -6.48 -21.50
N ALA A 15 -17.78 -7.28 -21.83
CA ALA A 15 -19.09 -7.21 -21.20
C ALA A 15 -19.09 -7.64 -19.72
N SER A 16 -18.11 -8.41 -19.25
CA SER A 16 -18.04 -8.83 -17.83
C SER A 16 -17.48 -7.75 -16.88
N ASN A 17 -16.96 -6.65 -17.42
CA ASN A 17 -16.11 -5.72 -16.67
C ASN A 17 -16.89 -4.71 -15.80
N PHE A 18 -18.21 -4.57 -16.00
CA PHE A 18 -19.04 -3.60 -15.25
C PHE A 18 -19.15 -3.92 -13.76
N ARG A 19 -18.84 -5.17 -13.34
CA ARG A 19 -18.94 -5.59 -11.94
C ARG A 19 -17.71 -5.27 -11.08
N ILE A 20 -16.65 -4.76 -11.70
CA ILE A 20 -15.37 -4.50 -11.02
C ILE A 20 -15.53 -3.51 -9.84
N PRO A 21 -16.27 -2.39 -9.96
CA PRO A 21 -16.46 -1.48 -8.83
C PRO A 21 -17.16 -2.15 -7.63
N GLN A 22 -18.14 -3.02 -7.87
CA GLN A 22 -18.81 -3.78 -6.80
C GLN A 22 -17.84 -4.78 -6.16
N LEU A 23 -17.00 -5.46 -6.95
CA LEU A 23 -16.00 -6.40 -6.43
C LEU A 23 -14.92 -5.68 -5.60
N GLN A 24 -14.54 -4.46 -5.97
CA GLN A 24 -13.59 -3.66 -5.19
C GLN A 24 -14.09 -3.31 -3.79
N GLN A 25 -15.41 -3.27 -3.56
CA GLN A 25 -15.99 -3.05 -2.23
C GLN A 25 -15.99 -4.31 -1.36
N LEU A 26 -15.98 -5.49 -1.97
CA LEU A 26 -16.08 -6.79 -1.27
C LEU A 26 -14.74 -7.45 -0.99
N TYR A 27 -13.70 -7.14 -1.77
CA TYR A 27 -12.39 -7.79 -1.70
C TYR A 27 -11.27 -6.78 -1.44
N ASP A 28 -10.22 -7.21 -0.73
CA ASP A 28 -9.03 -6.40 -0.46
C ASP A 28 -8.17 -6.15 -1.71
N LEU A 29 -8.21 -7.06 -2.69
CA LEU A 29 -7.49 -6.96 -3.96
C LEU A 29 -8.35 -7.50 -5.11
N VAL A 30 -8.33 -6.81 -6.25
CA VAL A 30 -8.95 -7.28 -7.49
C VAL A 30 -7.88 -7.48 -8.55
N ALA A 31 -7.83 -8.69 -9.10
CA ALA A 31 -6.92 -9.06 -10.16
C ALA A 31 -7.68 -9.40 -11.44
N ALA A 32 -7.11 -9.00 -12.57
CA ALA A 32 -7.54 -9.43 -13.89
C ALA A 32 -6.57 -10.47 -14.46
N ARG A 33 -7.12 -11.54 -15.02
CA ARG A 33 -6.39 -12.57 -15.76
C ARG A 33 -6.78 -12.52 -17.23
N PRO A 34 -6.04 -11.77 -18.06
CA PRO A 34 -6.29 -11.70 -19.50
C PRO A 34 -5.97 -13.03 -20.17
N THR A 35 -6.83 -13.47 -21.09
CA THR A 35 -6.60 -14.66 -21.92
C THR A 35 -5.90 -14.32 -23.23
N ASP A 36 -6.18 -13.13 -23.77
CA ASP A 36 -5.75 -12.70 -25.11
C ASP A 36 -5.13 -11.30 -25.10
N GLU A 37 -4.38 -10.93 -26.15
CA GLU A 37 -3.73 -9.62 -26.25
C GLU A 37 -4.72 -8.45 -26.14
N ARG A 38 -5.93 -8.60 -26.70
CA ARG A 38 -7.00 -7.59 -26.62
C ARG A 38 -7.41 -7.33 -25.17
N THR A 39 -7.61 -8.40 -24.41
CA THR A 39 -8.02 -8.32 -22.99
C THR A 39 -6.88 -7.81 -22.11
N LEU A 40 -5.63 -8.16 -22.45
CA LEU A 40 -4.44 -7.61 -21.80
C LEU A 40 -4.32 -6.10 -22.06
N GLN A 41 -4.54 -5.66 -23.29
CA GLN A 41 -4.54 -4.23 -23.63
C GLN A 41 -5.57 -3.46 -22.82
N GLN A 42 -6.79 -3.99 -22.76
CA GLN A 42 -7.88 -3.41 -21.97
C GLN A 42 -7.54 -3.34 -20.48
N ALA A 43 -6.95 -4.41 -19.93
CA ALA A 43 -6.49 -4.46 -18.54
C ALA A 43 -5.46 -3.37 -18.24
N CYS A 44 -4.52 -3.15 -19.15
CA CYS A 44 -3.48 -2.12 -18.99
C CYS A 44 -4.00 -0.69 -19.16
N GLN A 45 -4.95 -0.45 -20.08
CA GLN A 45 -5.38 0.90 -20.48
C GLN A 45 -6.52 1.46 -19.63
N SER A 46 -7.63 0.72 -19.52
CA SER A 46 -8.88 1.26 -19.00
C SER A 46 -9.35 0.59 -17.72
N LEU A 47 -8.96 -0.68 -17.50
CA LEU A 47 -9.53 -1.46 -16.41
C LEU A 47 -9.01 -1.00 -15.05
N ASP A 48 -9.91 -0.92 -14.07
CA ASP A 48 -9.58 -0.47 -12.73
C ASP A 48 -9.29 -1.65 -11.79
N VAL A 49 -8.12 -2.27 -11.97
CA VAL A 49 -7.68 -3.45 -11.19
C VAL A 49 -6.35 -3.18 -10.50
N ASP A 50 -6.05 -3.94 -9.45
CA ASP A 50 -4.82 -3.79 -8.68
C ASP A 50 -3.69 -4.65 -9.26
N ILE A 51 -4.03 -5.82 -9.80
CA ILE A 51 -3.09 -6.81 -10.32
C ILE A 51 -3.50 -7.28 -11.72
N ILE A 52 -2.53 -7.42 -12.62
CA ILE A 52 -2.67 -8.19 -13.85
C ILE A 52 -1.94 -9.52 -13.66
N SER A 53 -2.71 -10.61 -13.56
CA SER A 53 -2.21 -11.98 -13.34
C SER A 53 -2.00 -12.68 -14.66
N LEU A 54 -0.76 -13.04 -14.99
CA LEU A 54 -0.43 -13.67 -16.27
C LEU A 54 -0.14 -15.16 -16.10
N ASP A 55 -0.81 -15.98 -16.89
CA ASP A 55 -0.47 -17.39 -17.05
C ASP A 55 0.66 -17.57 -18.06
N LEU A 56 1.90 -17.55 -17.58
CA LEU A 56 3.07 -17.65 -18.45
C LEU A 56 3.32 -19.07 -18.98
N SER A 57 2.58 -20.08 -18.54
CA SER A 57 2.70 -21.46 -19.04
C SER A 57 2.15 -21.63 -20.46
N ARG A 58 1.27 -20.73 -20.90
CA ARG A 58 0.62 -20.77 -22.21
C ARG A 58 1.42 -19.96 -23.23
N ARG A 59 1.21 -20.26 -24.50
CA ARG A 59 1.77 -19.45 -25.58
C ARG A 59 0.94 -18.18 -25.73
N PHE A 60 1.58 -17.02 -25.59
CA PHE A 60 0.99 -15.75 -26.02
C PHE A 60 1.20 -15.60 -27.53
N GLU A 61 0.15 -15.23 -28.26
CA GLU A 61 0.19 -15.08 -29.72
C GLU A 61 1.16 -13.98 -30.17
N LYS A 62 1.30 -12.93 -29.36
CA LYS A 62 2.20 -11.79 -29.62
C LYS A 62 3.07 -11.49 -28.41
N HIS A 63 4.18 -10.79 -28.68
CA HIS A 63 5.12 -10.33 -27.67
C HIS A 63 4.53 -9.23 -26.78
N PHE A 64 4.97 -9.19 -25.51
CA PHE A 64 4.65 -8.10 -24.60
C PHE A 64 5.22 -6.76 -25.08
N LYS A 65 4.38 -5.73 -25.14
CA LYS A 65 4.74 -4.38 -25.60
C LYS A 65 5.08 -3.47 -24.42
N PHE A 66 6.23 -2.79 -24.48
CA PHE A 66 6.67 -1.84 -23.44
C PHE A 66 5.64 -0.74 -23.14
N PRO A 67 5.04 -0.03 -24.13
CA PRO A 67 4.07 1.03 -23.84
C PRO A 67 2.82 0.53 -23.12
N MET A 68 2.36 -0.67 -23.47
CA MET A 68 1.18 -1.30 -22.86
C MET A 68 1.42 -1.60 -21.38
N LEU A 69 2.50 -2.34 -21.07
CA LEU A 69 2.81 -2.70 -19.68
C LEU A 69 3.28 -1.49 -18.86
N GLY A 70 4.03 -0.58 -19.49
CA GLY A 70 4.47 0.67 -18.88
C GLY A 70 3.30 1.54 -18.41
N MET A 71 2.21 1.60 -19.19
CA MET A 71 0.99 2.32 -18.82
C MET A 71 0.30 1.69 -17.60
N ALA A 72 0.23 0.36 -17.52
CA ALA A 72 -0.31 -0.33 -16.34
C ALA A 72 0.52 0.00 -15.09
N ILE A 73 1.85 -0.09 -15.20
CA ILE A 73 2.78 0.20 -14.10
C ILE A 73 2.68 1.65 -13.64
N SER A 74 2.55 2.62 -14.57
CA SER A 74 2.41 4.04 -14.20
C SER A 74 1.10 4.34 -13.49
N ARG A 75 0.05 3.53 -13.73
CA ARG A 75 -1.23 3.60 -13.01
C ARG A 75 -1.18 2.92 -11.63
N GLY A 76 -0.03 2.38 -11.23
CA GLY A 76 0.13 1.68 -9.95
C GLY A 76 -0.27 0.20 -9.98
N ILE A 77 -0.68 -0.33 -11.14
CA ILE A 77 -1.05 -1.74 -11.31
C ILE A 77 0.21 -2.60 -11.29
N LYS A 78 0.19 -3.70 -10.54
CA LYS A 78 1.31 -4.66 -10.53
C LYS A 78 1.05 -5.82 -11.49
N ILE A 79 2.10 -6.28 -12.14
CA ILE A 79 2.04 -7.45 -13.01
C ILE A 79 2.53 -8.65 -12.21
N GLU A 80 1.66 -9.64 -12.05
CA GLU A 80 1.95 -10.86 -11.32
C GLU A 80 2.48 -11.94 -12.25
N LEU A 81 3.61 -12.51 -11.85
CA LEU A 81 4.20 -13.70 -12.43
C LEU A 81 3.92 -14.91 -11.55
N CYS A 82 3.08 -15.81 -12.06
CA CYS A 82 2.76 -17.09 -11.41
C CYS A 82 3.71 -18.19 -11.87
N TYR A 83 4.62 -18.65 -11.00
CA TYR A 83 5.67 -19.59 -11.41
C TYR A 83 5.27 -21.07 -11.36
N SER A 84 4.35 -21.48 -10.47
CA SER A 84 4.11 -22.91 -10.24
C SER A 84 3.42 -23.59 -11.41
N GLN A 85 2.56 -22.87 -12.15
CA GLN A 85 1.80 -23.44 -13.26
C GLN A 85 2.72 -23.99 -14.36
N GLY A 86 3.80 -23.27 -14.70
CA GLY A 86 4.79 -23.78 -15.65
C GLY A 86 5.81 -24.72 -15.01
N LEU A 87 6.24 -24.46 -13.76
CA LEU A 87 7.30 -25.26 -13.11
C LEU A 87 6.85 -26.69 -12.80
N LEU A 88 5.63 -26.87 -12.31
CA LEU A 88 5.06 -28.17 -11.96
C LEU A 88 4.35 -28.87 -13.12
N SER A 89 4.23 -28.22 -14.28
CA SER A 89 3.62 -28.85 -15.44
C SER A 89 4.40 -30.10 -15.86
N SER A 90 3.68 -31.17 -16.18
CA SER A 90 4.26 -32.35 -16.83
C SER A 90 4.59 -32.09 -18.29
N ASP A 91 3.98 -31.07 -18.90
CA ASP A 91 4.20 -30.68 -20.29
C ASP A 91 5.52 -29.88 -20.44
N PRO A 92 6.49 -30.38 -21.22
CA PRO A 92 7.73 -29.65 -21.52
C PRO A 92 7.50 -28.32 -22.24
N LEU A 93 6.43 -28.19 -23.04
CA LEU A 93 6.11 -26.95 -23.75
C LEU A 93 5.72 -25.85 -22.76
N ALA A 94 4.95 -26.17 -21.72
CA ALA A 94 4.60 -25.23 -20.65
C ALA A 94 5.83 -24.65 -19.93
N LYS A 95 6.87 -25.48 -19.68
CA LYS A 95 8.14 -25.02 -19.08
C LYS A 95 8.90 -24.08 -20.01
N ARG A 96 8.97 -24.41 -21.30
CA ARG A 96 9.61 -23.56 -22.31
C ARG A 96 8.89 -22.22 -22.46
N ASN A 97 7.56 -22.25 -22.50
CA ASN A 97 6.72 -21.05 -22.56
C ASN A 97 6.95 -20.17 -21.33
N LEU A 98 6.97 -20.75 -20.13
CA LEU A 98 7.23 -20.00 -18.89
C LEU A 98 8.55 -19.22 -18.99
N ILE A 99 9.64 -19.88 -19.37
CA ILE A 99 10.96 -19.22 -19.49
C ILE A 99 10.89 -18.11 -20.54
N SER A 100 10.40 -18.41 -21.74
CA SER A 100 10.33 -17.45 -22.84
C SER A 100 9.47 -16.23 -22.49
N ASN A 101 8.28 -16.45 -21.95
CA ASN A 101 7.34 -15.40 -21.59
C ASN A 101 7.84 -14.58 -20.41
N ALA A 102 8.44 -15.20 -19.40
CA ALA A 102 9.01 -14.50 -18.24
C ALA A 102 10.14 -13.56 -18.66
N THR A 103 11.09 -14.03 -19.48
CA THR A 103 12.17 -13.20 -20.01
C THR A 103 11.64 -12.04 -20.85
N GLN A 104 10.64 -12.30 -21.70
CA GLN A 104 9.99 -11.24 -22.48
C GLN A 104 9.30 -10.20 -21.61
N LEU A 105 8.59 -10.65 -20.57
CA LEU A 105 7.88 -9.79 -19.63
C LEU A 105 8.84 -8.92 -18.82
N ILE A 106 9.92 -9.51 -18.30
CA ILE A 106 10.96 -8.79 -17.55
C ILE A 106 11.59 -7.70 -18.44
N ARG A 107 11.91 -8.04 -19.69
CA ARG A 107 12.43 -7.08 -20.67
C ARG A 107 11.44 -5.96 -20.97
N ALA A 108 10.17 -6.30 -21.21
CA ALA A 108 9.13 -5.33 -21.55
C ALA A 108 8.74 -4.41 -20.39
N THR A 109 8.91 -4.84 -19.14
CA THR A 109 8.64 -4.02 -17.93
C THR A 109 9.89 -3.29 -17.43
N ARG A 110 11.07 -3.68 -17.94
CA ARG A 110 12.39 -3.29 -17.41
C ARG A 110 12.53 -3.66 -15.93
N GLY A 111 11.94 -4.79 -15.53
CA GLY A 111 11.98 -5.31 -14.16
C GLY A 111 11.25 -4.46 -13.11
N ARG A 112 10.28 -3.62 -13.52
CA ARG A 112 9.51 -2.75 -12.62
C ARG A 112 8.08 -3.26 -12.45
N GLY A 113 7.50 -3.05 -11.27
CA GLY A 113 6.09 -3.36 -11.01
C GLY A 113 5.74 -4.84 -11.11
N LEU A 114 6.73 -5.73 -10.94
CA LEU A 114 6.54 -7.17 -10.97
C LEU A 114 6.31 -7.70 -9.54
N ILE A 115 5.39 -8.64 -9.39
CA ILE A 115 5.22 -9.43 -8.17
C ILE A 115 5.30 -10.92 -8.50
N PHE A 116 5.82 -11.71 -7.56
CA PHE A 116 5.93 -13.16 -7.72
C PHE A 116 4.94 -13.88 -6.83
N SER A 117 4.23 -14.82 -7.43
CA SER A 117 3.26 -15.67 -6.74
C SER A 117 3.44 -17.12 -7.17
N SER A 118 3.13 -18.05 -6.27
CA SER A 118 3.12 -19.47 -6.61
C SER A 118 1.87 -19.82 -7.42
N GLU A 119 0.70 -19.29 -7.08
CA GLU A 119 -0.61 -19.79 -7.55
C GLU A 119 -0.74 -21.32 -7.40
N ALA A 120 -0.06 -21.90 -6.42
CA ALA A 120 0.02 -23.34 -6.28
C ALA A 120 -1.30 -23.91 -5.76
N LYS A 121 -1.80 -24.96 -6.40
CA LYS A 121 -2.95 -25.76 -5.92
C LYS A 121 -2.56 -26.84 -4.92
N SER A 122 -1.26 -27.10 -4.79
CA SER A 122 -0.66 -28.10 -3.90
C SER A 122 0.56 -27.51 -3.23
N VAL A 123 0.88 -28.00 -2.02
CA VAL A 123 2.06 -27.59 -1.24
C VAL A 123 3.36 -27.74 -2.03
N LEU A 124 3.42 -28.72 -2.94
CA LEU A 124 4.59 -28.98 -3.80
C LEU A 124 4.94 -27.82 -4.74
N GLY A 125 4.02 -26.86 -4.95
CA GLY A 125 4.27 -25.67 -5.78
C GLY A 125 4.82 -24.48 -5.00
N MET A 126 4.90 -24.55 -3.67
CA MET A 126 5.48 -23.47 -2.88
C MET A 126 7.01 -23.55 -2.89
N ARG A 127 7.66 -22.39 -2.87
CA ARG A 127 9.12 -22.25 -2.82
C ARG A 127 9.50 -21.25 -1.74
N ALA A 128 10.68 -21.41 -1.16
CA ALA A 128 11.21 -20.43 -0.22
C ALA A 128 11.44 -19.09 -0.95
N PRO A 129 11.36 -17.93 -0.26
CA PRO A 129 11.58 -16.63 -0.89
C PRO A 129 12.92 -16.54 -1.65
N SER A 130 13.99 -17.12 -1.09
CA SER A 130 15.31 -17.16 -1.74
C SER A 130 15.30 -17.93 -3.06
N ASP A 131 14.58 -19.05 -3.13
CA ASP A 131 14.47 -19.84 -4.36
C ASP A 131 13.73 -19.08 -5.46
N VAL A 132 12.70 -18.31 -5.08
CA VAL A 132 11.95 -17.47 -6.02
C VAL A 132 12.83 -16.35 -6.57
N ILE A 133 13.68 -15.74 -5.73
CA ILE A 133 14.67 -14.74 -6.17
C ILE A 133 15.66 -15.36 -7.15
N ASN A 134 16.19 -16.55 -6.82
CA ASN A 134 17.12 -17.27 -7.70
C ASN A 134 16.46 -17.62 -9.05
N LEU A 135 15.21 -18.08 -9.02
CA LEU A 135 14.44 -18.37 -10.23
C LEU A 135 14.21 -17.10 -11.08
N ALA A 136 13.92 -15.97 -10.43
CA ALA A 136 13.81 -14.68 -11.13
C ALA A 136 15.13 -14.29 -11.82
N SER A 137 16.28 -14.58 -11.19
CA SER A 137 17.59 -14.37 -11.80
C SER A 137 17.86 -15.28 -13.00
N VAL A 138 17.39 -16.53 -13.00
CA VAL A 138 17.43 -17.40 -14.18
C VAL A 138 16.68 -16.79 -15.36
N TRP A 139 15.59 -16.05 -15.13
CA TRP A 139 14.84 -15.36 -16.19
C TRP A 139 15.42 -14.01 -16.61
N GLY A 140 16.55 -13.59 -16.01
CA GLY A 140 17.23 -12.34 -16.32
C GLY A 140 16.79 -11.15 -15.47
N LEU A 141 16.11 -11.36 -14.34
CA LEU A 141 15.83 -10.30 -13.37
C LEU A 141 16.93 -10.22 -12.31
N GLY A 142 17.53 -9.04 -12.13
CA GLY A 142 18.54 -8.83 -11.08
C GLY A 142 18.02 -9.18 -9.68
N THR A 143 18.88 -9.72 -8.82
CA THR A 143 18.53 -10.18 -7.46
C THR A 143 17.81 -9.11 -6.64
N GLU A 144 18.26 -7.86 -6.72
CA GLU A 144 17.61 -6.71 -6.07
C GLU A 144 16.16 -6.53 -6.53
N LYS A 145 15.89 -6.66 -7.83
CA LYS A 145 14.54 -6.57 -8.39
C LYS A 145 13.70 -7.82 -8.08
N GLY A 146 14.32 -8.99 -8.02
CA GLY A 146 13.69 -10.22 -7.52
C GLY A 146 13.21 -10.05 -6.08
N LYS A 147 14.06 -9.47 -5.21
CA LYS A 147 13.73 -9.16 -3.82
C LYS A 147 12.64 -8.09 -3.70
N ASP A 148 12.71 -7.02 -4.50
CA ASP A 148 11.66 -6.00 -4.56
C ASP A 148 10.30 -6.63 -4.88
N GLY A 149 10.26 -7.58 -5.83
CA GLY A 149 9.03 -8.28 -6.24
C GLY A 149 8.38 -9.16 -5.18
N LEU A 150 9.10 -9.52 -4.11
CA LEU A 150 8.57 -10.28 -2.97
C LEU A 150 8.31 -9.42 -1.73
N THR A 151 8.89 -8.22 -1.66
CA THR A 151 8.86 -7.39 -0.45
C THR A 151 8.21 -6.04 -0.71
N LYS A 152 8.87 -5.17 -1.46
CA LYS A 152 8.46 -3.79 -1.72
C LYS A 152 7.21 -3.70 -2.59
N GLU A 153 7.17 -4.42 -3.71
CA GLU A 153 6.09 -4.34 -4.69
C GLU A 153 4.76 -4.88 -4.13
N PRO A 154 4.70 -6.05 -3.46
CA PRO A 154 3.47 -6.51 -2.81
C PRO A 154 3.00 -5.59 -1.69
N ARG A 155 3.93 -5.02 -0.89
CA ARG A 155 3.57 -4.04 0.14
C ARG A 155 2.96 -2.79 -0.47
N SER A 156 3.61 -2.23 -1.50
CA SER A 156 3.10 -1.05 -2.23
C SER A 156 1.73 -1.31 -2.83
N LEU A 157 1.50 -2.51 -3.39
CA LEU A 157 0.21 -2.93 -3.92
C LEU A 157 -0.89 -2.89 -2.86
N VAL A 158 -0.67 -3.54 -1.72
CA VAL A 158 -1.67 -3.64 -0.64
C VAL A 158 -2.02 -2.25 -0.08
N GLU A 159 -1.02 -1.40 0.16
CA GLU A 159 -1.25 -0.05 0.67
C GLU A 159 -1.94 0.84 -0.36
N TYR A 160 -1.54 0.75 -1.64
CA TYR A 160 -2.19 1.51 -2.72
C TYR A 160 -3.66 1.12 -2.88
N ALA A 161 -3.94 -0.18 -2.89
CA ALA A 161 -5.29 -0.71 -3.03
C ALA A 161 -6.17 -0.36 -1.80
N ARG A 162 -5.58 -0.33 -0.59
CA ARG A 162 -6.27 0.14 0.62
C ARG A 162 -6.58 1.62 0.55
N LEU A 163 -5.60 2.45 0.19
CA LEU A 163 -5.77 3.90 0.08
C LEU A 163 -6.85 4.24 -0.94
N LYS A 164 -6.85 3.58 -2.09
CA LYS A 164 -7.85 3.78 -3.14
C LYS A 164 -9.28 3.51 -2.69
N ARG A 165 -9.49 2.56 -1.77
CA ARG A 165 -10.82 2.17 -1.27
C ARG A 165 -11.26 2.95 -0.03
N GLN A 166 -10.32 3.30 0.84
CA GLN A 166 -10.61 3.90 2.15
C GLN A 166 -10.35 5.41 2.18
N SER A 167 -9.82 5.98 1.10
CA SER A 167 -9.63 7.42 0.98
C SER A 167 -10.57 8.04 -0.04
N TYR A 168 -10.98 9.27 0.25
CA TYR A 168 -11.66 10.14 -0.68
C TYR A 168 -10.79 11.37 -0.92
N LYS A 169 -10.35 11.58 -2.17
CA LYS A 169 -9.46 12.70 -2.55
C LYS A 169 -8.23 12.85 -1.64
N GLY A 170 -7.66 11.74 -1.18
CA GLY A 170 -6.47 11.70 -0.31
C GLY A 170 -6.75 11.85 1.19
N VAL A 171 -8.02 12.01 1.60
CA VAL A 171 -8.42 12.00 3.01
C VAL A 171 -8.77 10.56 3.42
N VAL A 172 -8.12 10.05 4.46
CA VAL A 172 -8.38 8.71 5.02
C VAL A 172 -9.20 8.87 6.30
N ASP A 173 -10.34 8.20 6.38
CA ASP A 173 -11.10 8.12 7.63
C ASP A 173 -10.45 7.10 8.57
N ILE A 174 -9.92 7.58 9.70
CA ILE A 174 -9.28 6.73 10.71
C ILE A 174 -10.30 6.45 11.79
N VAL A 175 -10.98 5.31 11.71
CA VAL A 175 -11.84 4.83 12.79
C VAL A 175 -10.95 4.42 13.96
N TYR A 176 -10.97 5.22 15.02
CA TYR A 176 -10.24 4.93 16.27
C TYR A 176 -10.82 3.68 16.92
N GLY A 177 -10.05 2.58 16.93
CA GLY A 177 -10.48 1.26 17.41
C GLY A 177 -10.66 1.12 18.93
N GLY A 178 -10.73 2.24 19.67
CA GLY A 178 -10.83 2.29 21.13
C GLY A 178 -9.51 1.98 21.85
N GLU A 179 -9.35 2.53 23.05
CA GLU A 179 -8.33 2.07 23.98
C GLU A 179 -8.75 0.72 24.57
N LYS A 180 -7.82 -0.24 24.65
CA LYS A 180 -8.07 -1.45 25.46
C LYS A 180 -8.24 -0.99 26.91
N PRO A 181 -9.38 -1.27 27.57
CA PRO A 181 -9.56 -0.88 28.96
C PRO A 181 -8.46 -1.51 29.80
N LYS A 182 -7.78 -0.68 30.60
CA LYS A 182 -6.86 -1.14 31.64
C LYS A 182 -7.63 -2.12 32.53
N PRO A 183 -7.11 -3.32 32.84
CA PRO A 183 -7.82 -4.25 33.71
C PRO A 183 -8.11 -3.56 35.04
N ALA A 184 -9.41 -3.35 35.32
CA ALA A 184 -9.85 -2.77 36.57
C ALA A 184 -9.38 -3.67 37.70
N ALA A 185 -8.53 -3.14 38.58
CA ALA A 185 -8.28 -3.75 39.87
C ALA A 185 -9.65 -3.93 40.54
N LYS A 186 -9.97 -5.17 40.93
CA LYS A 186 -11.22 -5.52 41.61
C LYS A 186 -11.32 -4.70 42.90
N ALA A 187 -12.08 -3.61 42.86
CA ALA A 187 -12.62 -3.00 44.06
C ALA A 187 -13.83 -3.83 44.48
N SER A 188 -13.72 -4.41 45.67
CA SER A 188 -14.77 -5.12 46.39
C SER A 188 -16.07 -4.32 46.44
N GLN A 189 -17.18 -4.98 46.11
CA GLN A 189 -18.52 -4.47 46.30
C GLN A 189 -18.86 -4.50 47.79
N GLU A 190 -19.10 -3.33 48.38
CA GLU A 190 -20.03 -3.19 49.50
C GLU A 190 -21.06 -2.14 49.07
N GLY A 191 -22.34 -2.52 49.12
CA GLY A 191 -23.45 -1.73 48.63
C GLY A 191 -23.94 -0.69 49.64
N GLN A 192 -24.65 0.32 49.15
CA GLN A 192 -25.80 0.92 49.83
C GLN A 192 -26.61 1.82 48.87
N GLU A 193 -27.82 1.33 48.61
CA GLU A 193 -29.14 2.00 48.53
C GLU A 193 -29.37 3.35 47.82
N MET A 194 -30.52 3.33 47.10
CA MET A 194 -31.21 4.40 46.41
C MET A 194 -31.63 5.57 47.31
N ALA A 195 -31.51 6.79 46.77
CA ALA A 195 -32.42 7.89 47.10
C ALA A 195 -32.76 8.68 45.82
N THR A 196 -33.98 8.46 45.33
CA THR A 196 -34.67 9.32 44.35
C THR A 196 -35.01 10.67 44.98
N LYS A 197 -34.61 11.78 44.33
CA LYS A 197 -35.34 13.06 44.41
C LYS A 197 -35.42 13.77 43.07
N THR A 198 -36.66 14.10 42.77
CA THR A 198 -37.28 14.85 41.68
C THR A 198 -36.75 16.26 41.46
N GLY A 199 -36.59 16.63 40.18
CA GLY A 199 -37.19 17.83 39.58
C GLY A 199 -36.45 19.17 39.69
N LYS A 200 -36.04 19.72 38.54
CA LYS A 200 -36.41 21.10 38.14
C LYS A 200 -36.14 21.40 36.66
N LYS A 201 -37.04 22.23 36.13
CA LYS A 201 -37.26 22.66 34.75
C LYS A 201 -36.14 23.57 34.19
N ARG A 202 -36.00 23.53 32.85
CA ARG A 202 -35.48 24.56 31.90
C ARG A 202 -36.29 25.88 32.02
N PRO A 203 -35.94 27.06 31.44
CA PRO A 203 -35.30 27.36 30.13
C PRO A 203 -34.30 28.55 30.23
N GLY A 204 -33.69 29.16 29.22
CA GLY A 204 -33.80 29.28 27.77
C GLY A 204 -32.84 30.40 27.33
N ASP A 205 -32.92 30.78 26.05
CA ASP A 205 -32.28 31.93 25.37
C ASP A 205 -30.78 31.83 25.01
N SER A 206 -30.31 32.39 23.88
CA SER A 206 -30.79 32.51 22.50
C SER A 206 -29.65 33.16 21.70
N LEU A 207 -29.67 32.95 20.38
CA LEU A 207 -29.13 33.82 19.32
C LEU A 207 -27.60 33.95 19.11
N VAL A 208 -27.20 33.43 17.93
CA VAL A 208 -26.59 34.16 16.81
C VAL A 208 -25.51 35.21 17.15
N GLY A 209 -24.30 34.93 16.67
CA GLY A 209 -23.26 35.95 16.54
C GLY A 209 -21.97 35.37 15.95
N THR A 210 -21.88 35.29 14.62
CA THR A 210 -20.59 35.24 13.91
C THR A 210 -19.86 36.57 14.16
N PRO A 211 -18.54 36.55 14.38
CA PRO A 211 -17.72 37.36 13.50
C PRO A 211 -16.41 36.69 13.05
N ALA A 212 -16.07 37.04 11.82
CA ALA A 212 -14.81 37.06 11.08
C ALA A 212 -13.48 36.62 11.74
N LEU A 213 -12.68 35.95 10.88
CA LEU A 213 -11.22 35.99 10.71
C LEU A 213 -10.40 36.80 11.75
N GLN A 214 -9.44 36.14 12.42
CA GLN A 214 -7.99 36.31 12.16
C GLN A 214 -7.10 35.47 13.10
N SER A 215 -5.94 35.15 12.52
CA SER A 215 -4.61 34.91 13.09
C SER A 215 -4.28 33.60 13.83
N ASP A 216 -3.23 32.99 13.29
CA ASP A 216 -2.43 31.87 13.75
C ASP A 216 -2.13 31.94 15.26
N LYS A 217 -2.58 30.94 16.01
CA LYS A 217 -2.06 30.67 17.35
C LYS A 217 -0.96 29.62 17.25
N GLU A 218 0.28 30.08 17.29
CA GLU A 218 1.45 29.25 17.55
C GLU A 218 1.27 28.51 18.88
N ALA A 219 1.52 27.20 18.87
CA ALA A 219 1.47 26.36 20.06
C ALA A 219 2.57 26.76 21.07
N PRO A 220 2.29 26.74 22.39
CA PRO A 220 3.26 27.13 23.39
C PRO A 220 4.47 26.18 23.39
N VAL A 221 5.66 26.75 23.19
CA VAL A 221 6.91 25.99 23.08
C VAL A 221 7.27 25.34 24.41
N SER A 222 7.57 24.04 24.40
CA SER A 222 7.87 23.27 25.61
C SER A 222 9.09 23.84 26.38
N LYS A 223 9.08 23.70 27.71
CA LYS A 223 10.17 24.18 28.61
C LYS A 223 11.56 23.70 28.17
N THR A 224 11.64 22.54 27.52
CA THR A 224 12.88 21.97 26.98
C THR A 224 13.40 22.75 25.76
N GLN A 225 12.49 23.19 24.87
CA GLN A 225 12.85 23.99 23.70
C GLN A 225 13.32 25.40 24.12
N GLN A 226 12.66 26.00 25.12
CA GLN A 226 13.03 27.30 25.66
C GLN A 226 14.46 27.29 26.24
N LYS A 227 14.84 26.21 26.94
CA LYS A 227 16.19 26.04 27.48
C LYS A 227 17.24 25.87 26.37
N LYS A 228 16.92 25.14 25.30
CA LYS A 228 17.81 25.02 24.12
C LYS A 228 18.00 26.37 23.41
N ASN A 229 16.92 27.12 23.19
CA ASN A 229 16.99 28.41 22.52
C ASN A 229 17.76 29.45 23.36
N LYS A 230 17.59 29.42 24.69
CA LYS A 230 18.37 30.27 25.61
C LYS A 230 19.86 29.92 25.57
N LYS A 231 20.22 28.63 25.55
CA LYS A 231 21.61 28.19 25.42
C LYS A 231 22.21 28.61 24.08
N ALA A 232 21.49 28.43 22.97
CA ALA A 232 21.95 28.84 21.66
C ALA A 232 22.19 30.36 21.55
N LYS A 233 21.33 31.18 22.19
CA LYS A 233 21.53 32.64 22.26
C LYS A 233 22.75 33.03 23.10
N MET A 234 23.01 32.33 24.21
CA MET A 234 24.21 32.56 25.02
C MET A 234 25.49 32.14 24.28
N ASP A 235 25.47 31.02 23.57
CA ASP A 235 26.60 30.55 22.77
C ASP A 235 26.88 31.48 21.58
N ALA A 236 25.85 32.08 20.97
CA ALA A 236 25.98 33.08 19.93
C ALA A 236 26.60 34.38 20.47
N ALA A 237 26.09 34.90 21.59
CA ALA A 237 26.64 36.11 22.22
C ALA A 237 28.10 35.91 22.68
N ALA A 238 28.46 34.71 23.15
CA ALA A 238 29.83 34.39 23.52
C ALA A 238 30.78 34.41 22.31
N LYS A 239 30.34 33.90 21.15
CA LYS A 239 31.12 33.93 19.91
C LYS A 239 31.30 35.35 19.37
N GLU A 240 30.27 36.19 19.49
CA GLU A 240 30.31 37.59 19.06
C GLU A 240 31.27 38.41 19.92
N SER A 241 31.25 38.21 21.25
CA SER A 241 32.21 38.85 22.17
C SER A 241 33.67 38.41 21.99
N LEU A 242 33.89 37.19 21.48
CA LEU A 242 35.23 36.67 21.17
C LEU A 242 35.75 37.22 19.84
N ALA A 243 34.87 37.44 18.86
CA ALA A 243 35.22 38.06 17.59
C ALA A 243 35.60 39.54 17.76
N GLU A 244 34.90 40.27 18.63
CA GLU A 244 35.16 41.70 18.88
C GLU A 244 36.50 41.95 19.60
N ARG A 245 36.98 40.98 20.39
CA ARG A 245 38.29 41.06 21.09
C ARG A 245 39.50 40.76 20.21
N ILE A 246 39.31 40.24 19.00
CA ILE A 246 40.41 39.90 18.07
C ILE A 246 40.64 41.02 17.03
N THR A 247 39.72 41.99 16.91
CA THR A 247 39.77 43.07 15.91
C THR A 247 40.11 44.46 16.47
N VAL A 248 41.04 44.55 17.44
CA VAL A 248 41.64 45.83 17.82
C VAL A 248 43.15 45.80 17.53
N PRO A 249 43.63 46.46 16.45
CA PRO A 249 45.05 46.67 16.22
C PRO A 249 45.55 47.94 16.93
N SER A 250 46.66 47.77 17.65
CA SER A 250 47.61 48.75 18.24
C SER A 250 47.06 49.90 19.10
#